data_AF-A0A822EKL9-F1
#
_entry.id   AF-A0A822EKL9-F1
#
_cell.length_a   1.000
_cell.length_b   1.000
_cell.length_c   1.000
_cell.angle_alpha   90.00
_cell.angle_beta   90.00
_cell.angle_gamma   90.00
#
_symmetry.space_group_name_H-M   'P 1'
#
loop_
_entity.id
_entity.type
_entity.pdbx_description
1 polymer ?
#
loop_
_entity_poly.entity_id
_entity_poly.type
_entity_poly.pdbx_seq_one_letter_code
_entity_poly.pdbx_strand_id
1 'polypeptide(L)'
;GKDLDNGWFLEYVQVTDNKIGDMACFPVNQYLNHKNGGIEDNPLKLSRVTDERFCQELIEDSNVNDNESEEQISSSNVKFSSLSSKYKNTFSIITKTGHVGFLSLGSAATYAPVFIRIHDTNDKISEVIQLQNSIRHANKFERNQTGKI
;
A
#
# COMPACT_ATOMS: atom_id res chain seq x y z
N GLY A 1 -20.99 -0.62 18.60
CA GLY A 1 -20.72 -2.08 18.59
C GLY A 1 -19.31 -2.28 19.08
N LYS A 2 -19.08 -3.30 19.91
CA LYS A 2 -17.80 -3.66 20.53
C LYS A 2 -16.66 -3.69 19.50
N ASP A 3 -15.57 -2.98 19.83
CA ASP A 3 -14.19 -3.10 19.33
C ASP A 3 -14.00 -3.90 18.02
N LEU A 4 -14.32 -3.26 16.89
CA LEU A 4 -13.58 -3.55 15.67
C LEU A 4 -12.20 -2.95 15.91
N ASP A 5 -11.26 -3.77 16.36
CA ASP A 5 -9.85 -3.38 16.48
C ASP A 5 -9.45 -2.70 15.17
N ASN A 6 -8.95 -1.46 15.25
CA ASN A 6 -8.54 -0.64 14.11
C ASN A 6 -7.28 -1.24 13.49
N GLY A 7 -7.44 -2.39 12.83
CA GLY A 7 -6.33 -3.15 12.29
C GLY A 7 -6.48 -3.44 10.81
N TRP A 8 -5.35 -3.66 10.18
CA TRP A 8 -5.23 -3.85 8.74
C TRP A 8 -4.32 -5.04 8.51
N PHE A 9 -4.78 -6.07 7.80
CA PHE A 9 -3.88 -7.14 7.39
C PHE A 9 -3.18 -6.71 6.10
N LEU A 10 -1.89 -6.46 6.19
CA LEU A 10 -1.06 -6.06 5.06
C LEU A 10 -0.20 -7.25 4.62
N GLU A 11 -0.37 -7.68 3.37
CA GLU A 11 0.41 -8.78 2.79
C GLU A 11 1.75 -8.27 2.27
N TYR A 12 1.75 -7.23 1.44
CA TYR A 12 2.98 -6.60 0.96
C TYR A 12 2.79 -5.12 0.64
N VAL A 13 3.92 -4.42 0.61
CA VAL A 13 4.07 -3.09 0.01
C VAL A 13 5.10 -3.19 -1.10
N GLN A 14 4.81 -2.60 -2.25
CA GLN A 14 5.78 -2.38 -3.32
C GLN A 14 5.94 -0.89 -3.53
N VAL A 15 7.18 -0.44 -3.68
CA VAL A 15 7.53 0.95 -3.96
C VAL A 15 8.39 0.97 -5.21
N THR A 16 7.97 1.77 -6.19
CA THR A 16 8.73 2.05 -7.40
C THR A 16 9.21 3.49 -7.37
N ASP A 17 10.51 3.70 -7.49
CA ASP A 17 11.09 5.02 -7.75
C ASP A 17 10.99 5.31 -9.25
N ASN A 18 10.08 6.22 -9.61
CA ASN A 18 9.79 6.57 -11.00
C ASN A 18 10.91 7.38 -11.67
N LYS A 19 11.89 7.91 -10.91
CA LYS A 19 13.01 8.66 -11.47
C LYS A 19 14.08 7.74 -12.06
N ILE A 20 14.30 6.60 -11.40
CA ILE A 20 15.36 5.66 -11.78
C ILE A 20 14.82 4.29 -12.20
N GLY A 21 13.51 4.05 -12.05
CA GLY A 21 12.85 2.79 -12.41
C GLY A 21 13.11 1.64 -11.44
N ASP A 22 13.77 1.89 -10.31
CA ASP A 22 14.05 0.86 -9.30
C ASP A 22 12.77 0.49 -8.54
N MET A 23 12.58 -0.80 -8.32
CA MET A 23 11.43 -1.34 -7.62
C MET A 23 11.92 -2.15 -6.42
N ALA A 24 11.36 -1.86 -5.25
CA ALA A 24 11.53 -2.65 -4.05
C ALA A 24 10.17 -3.18 -3.62
N CYS A 25 10.09 -4.45 -3.23
CA CYS A 25 8.92 -4.96 -2.52
C CYS A 25 9.29 -5.52 -1.15
N PHE A 26 8.31 -5.38 -0.27
CA PHE A 26 8.42 -5.52 1.17
C PHE A 26 7.27 -6.44 1.61
N PRO A 27 7.52 -7.76 1.72
CA PRO A 27 6.55 -8.66 2.33
C PRO A 27 6.34 -8.26 3.79
N VAL A 28 5.07 -8.21 4.19
CA VAL A 28 4.64 -7.84 5.53
C VAL A 28 3.93 -9.01 6.21
N ASN A 29 2.91 -9.56 5.56
CA ASN A 29 2.09 -10.68 6.05
C ASN A 29 1.72 -10.57 7.53
N GLN A 30 1.28 -9.39 7.95
CA GLN A 30 1.07 -9.05 9.35
C GLN A 30 -0.19 -8.22 9.55
N TYR A 31 -0.90 -8.50 10.64
CA TYR A 31 -2.00 -7.67 11.11
C TYR A 31 -1.45 -6.47 11.87
N LEU A 32 -1.59 -5.28 11.28
CA LEU A 32 -1.14 -4.01 11.83
C LEU A 32 -2.17 -3.52 12.86
N ASN A 33 -1.72 -3.23 14.08
CA ASN A 33 -2.52 -2.70 15.18
C ASN A 33 -1.59 -2.17 16.29
N HIS A 34 -2.15 -1.74 17.42
CA HIS A 34 -1.36 -1.24 18.56
C HIS A 34 -0.33 -2.24 19.11
N LYS A 35 -0.59 -3.55 18.98
CA LYS A 35 0.28 -4.62 19.50
C LYS A 35 1.40 -5.00 18.53
N ASN A 36 1.07 -5.06 17.25
CA ASN A 36 1.95 -5.57 16.20
C ASN A 36 2.59 -4.43 15.38
N GLY A 37 2.40 -3.18 15.76
CA GLY A 37 2.91 -2.02 15.04
C GLY A 37 2.02 -1.60 13.86
N GLY A 38 2.34 -0.45 13.27
CA GLY A 38 1.54 0.20 12.24
C GLY A 38 0.59 1.29 12.76
N ILE A 39 0.78 1.71 14.01
CA ILE A 39 0.15 2.90 14.61
C ILE A 39 1.23 3.97 14.81
N GLU A 40 0.84 5.25 14.85
CA GLU A 40 1.74 6.41 14.83
C GLU A 40 2.94 6.32 15.80
N ASP A 41 2.74 5.80 17.01
CA ASP A 41 3.79 5.66 18.04
C ASP A 41 4.71 4.45 17.83
N ASN A 42 4.32 3.50 16.99
CA ASN A 42 5.09 2.28 16.69
C ASN A 42 4.98 1.92 15.20
N PRO A 43 5.62 2.70 14.30
CA PRO A 43 5.56 2.44 12.87
C PRO A 43 6.26 1.13 12.54
N LEU A 44 5.67 0.35 11.63
CA LEU A 44 6.32 -0.84 11.09
C LEU A 44 7.51 -0.42 10.20
N LYS A 45 8.71 -0.87 10.54
CA LYS A 45 9.91 -0.67 9.74
C LYS A 45 10.13 -1.86 8.82
N LEU A 46 10.20 -1.60 7.53
CA LEU A 46 10.40 -2.61 6.49
C LEU A 46 11.79 -2.44 5.87
N SER A 47 12.44 -3.55 5.56
CA SER A 47 13.74 -3.56 4.87
C SER A 47 13.59 -4.28 3.53
N ARG A 48 14.31 -3.79 2.51
CA ARG A 48 14.29 -4.40 1.19
C ARG A 48 14.80 -5.84 1.31
N VAL A 49 14.05 -6.78 0.75
CA VAL A 49 14.49 -8.18 0.68
C VAL A 49 15.41 -8.34 -0.53
N THR A 50 16.49 -9.10 -0.40
CA THR A 50 17.43 -9.37 -1.50
C THR A 50 16.86 -10.37 -2.51
N ASP A 51 15.87 -11.16 -2.12
CA ASP A 51 15.22 -12.15 -2.98
C ASP A 51 14.07 -11.51 -3.77
N GLU A 52 14.36 -11.11 -5.01
CA GLU A 52 13.40 -10.45 -5.90
C GLU A 52 12.33 -11.40 -6.46
N ARG A 53 12.47 -12.72 -6.27
CA ARG A 53 11.52 -13.73 -6.80
C ARG A 53 10.11 -13.53 -6.28
N PHE A 54 9.99 -13.18 -5.00
CA PHE A 54 8.69 -12.89 -4.38
C PHE A 54 7.97 -11.74 -5.11
N CYS A 55 8.70 -10.72 -5.55
CA CYS A 55 8.10 -9.58 -6.24
C CYS A 55 7.75 -9.92 -7.70
N GLN A 56 8.49 -10.82 -8.36
CA GLN A 56 8.19 -11.26 -9.73
C GLN A 56 6.86 -12.03 -9.79
N GLU A 57 6.64 -12.97 -8.86
CA GLU A 57 5.38 -13.73 -8.76
C GLU A 57 4.18 -12.80 -8.47
N LEU A 58 4.38 -11.75 -7.67
CA LEU A 58 3.33 -10.76 -7.37
C LEU A 58 3.01 -9.80 -8.53
N ILE A 59 4.00 -9.51 -9.39
CA ILE A 59 3.78 -8.71 -10.61
C ILE A 59 2.88 -9.49 -11.57
N GLU A 60 3.05 -10.80 -11.70
CA GLU A 60 2.19 -11.64 -12.53
C GLU A 60 0.74 -11.61 -12.04
N ASP A 61 0.50 -11.79 -10.74
CA ASP A 61 -0.84 -11.67 -10.13
C ASP A 61 -1.46 -10.28 -10.30
N SER A 62 -0.64 -9.23 -10.37
CA SER A 62 -1.09 -7.84 -10.57
C SER A 62 -1.57 -7.53 -11.99
N ASN A 63 -1.11 -8.31 -12.99
CA ASN A 63 -1.45 -8.17 -14.41
C ASN A 63 -2.59 -9.13 -14.85
N VAL A 64 -2.92 -10.15 -14.06
CA VAL A 64 -3.94 -11.17 -14.42
C VAL A 64 -5.39 -10.62 -14.36
N ASN A 65 -5.61 -9.43 -13.78
CA ASN A 65 -6.93 -8.79 -13.70
C ASN A 65 -7.13 -7.56 -14.62
N ASP A 66 -6.29 -7.36 -15.63
CA ASP A 66 -6.51 -6.29 -16.64
C ASP A 66 -7.59 -6.66 -17.69
N ASN A 67 -8.43 -7.67 -17.41
CA ASN A 67 -9.60 -8.05 -18.21
C ASN A 67 -10.95 -7.64 -17.58
N GLU A 68 -10.95 -6.87 -16.49
CA GLU A 68 -12.15 -6.14 -16.07
C GLU A 68 -12.14 -4.77 -16.76
N SER A 69 -12.76 -4.74 -17.94
CA SER A 69 -13.34 -3.58 -18.62
C SER A 69 -12.70 -2.23 -18.29
N GLU A 70 -11.82 -1.76 -19.16
CA GLU A 70 -11.56 -0.32 -19.31
C GLU A 70 -12.88 0.40 -19.64
N GLU A 71 -13.69 0.72 -18.63
CA GLU A 71 -14.63 1.81 -18.75
C GLU A 71 -13.79 3.07 -18.91
N GLN A 72 -13.76 3.56 -20.15
CA GLN A 72 -13.32 4.90 -20.51
C GLN A 72 -13.95 5.91 -19.55
N ILE A 73 -13.22 6.31 -18.50
CA ILE A 73 -13.56 7.51 -17.74
C ILE A 73 -13.14 8.69 -18.60
N SER A 74 -14.10 9.07 -19.45
CA SER A 74 -14.08 10.27 -20.25
C SER A 74 -13.95 11.49 -19.33
N SER A 75 -12.87 12.24 -19.53
CA SER A 75 -12.85 13.71 -19.53
C SER A 75 -13.76 14.41 -18.51
N SER A 76 -13.57 14.16 -17.22
CA SER A 76 -14.20 14.96 -16.16
C SER A 76 -13.15 15.36 -15.15
N ASN A 77 -13.05 16.67 -14.92
CA ASN A 77 -12.06 17.35 -14.08
C ASN A 77 -12.03 16.83 -12.63
N VAL A 78 -11.41 15.68 -12.38
CA VAL A 78 -11.15 15.25 -11.01
C VAL A 78 -9.68 15.49 -10.67
N LYS A 79 -9.43 16.62 -10.00
CA LYS A 79 -8.15 16.93 -9.36
C LYS A 79 -7.95 15.98 -8.18
N PHE A 80 -7.58 14.74 -8.45
CA PHE A 80 -7.15 13.79 -7.43
C PHE A 80 -5.65 13.98 -7.18
N SER A 81 -5.30 14.65 -6.08
CA SER A 81 -3.92 14.64 -5.59
C SER A 81 -3.93 14.50 -4.09
N SER A 82 -3.20 13.49 -3.61
CA SER A 82 -2.52 13.59 -2.32
C SER A 82 -1.64 12.37 -2.04
N LEU A 83 -0.60 12.23 -2.87
CA LEU A 83 0.75 12.35 -2.31
C LEU A 83 1.02 13.85 -2.16
N SER A 84 1.83 14.26 -1.17
CA SER A 84 2.44 15.60 -1.19
C SER A 84 2.92 15.89 -2.62
N SER A 85 2.58 17.06 -3.17
CA SER A 85 2.84 17.43 -4.57
C SER A 85 4.30 17.17 -5.00
N LYS A 86 5.20 17.14 -4.03
CA LYS A 86 6.62 16.79 -4.14
C LYS A 86 6.91 15.34 -4.56
N TYR A 87 6.13 14.36 -4.12
CA TYR A 87 6.42 12.92 -4.37
C TYR A 87 5.44 12.25 -5.32
N LYS A 88 4.35 12.93 -5.71
CA LYS A 88 3.32 12.40 -6.62
C LYS A 88 3.89 11.77 -7.90
N ASN A 89 5.01 12.29 -8.40
CA ASN A 89 5.69 11.77 -9.59
C ASN A 89 7.04 11.10 -9.28
N THR A 90 7.41 10.95 -8.01
CA THR A 90 8.68 10.34 -7.60
C THR A 90 8.48 8.88 -7.22
N PHE A 91 7.41 8.55 -6.49
CA PHE A 91 7.17 7.19 -6.04
C PHE A 91 5.78 6.71 -6.45
N SER A 92 5.70 5.45 -6.87
CA SER A 92 4.43 4.72 -7.02
C SER A 92 4.37 3.60 -6.00
N ILE A 93 3.23 3.47 -5.32
CA ILE A 93 3.10 2.55 -4.20
C ILE A 93 1.96 1.58 -4.49
N ILE A 94 2.23 0.29 -4.32
CA ILE A 94 1.22 -0.76 -4.42
C ILE A 94 1.14 -1.46 -3.06
N THR A 95 -0.06 -1.68 -2.56
CA THR A 95 -0.31 -2.38 -1.31
C THR A 95 -1.33 -3.48 -1.52
N LYS A 96 -1.07 -4.67 -1.00
CA LYS A 96 -2.05 -5.75 -0.98
C LYS A 96 -2.61 -5.93 0.43
N THR A 97 -3.91 -5.73 0.54
CA THR A 97 -4.66 -6.02 1.76
C THR A 97 -5.05 -7.49 1.76
N GLY A 98 -4.86 -8.16 2.89
CA GLY A 98 -5.15 -9.58 2.98
C GLY A 98 -6.62 -9.95 2.97
N HIS A 99 -6.87 -11.24 2.86
CA HIS A 99 -8.23 -11.78 2.83
C HIS A 99 -8.84 -11.93 4.22
N VAL A 100 -8.09 -12.17 5.28
CA VAL A 100 -8.65 -12.34 6.64
C VAL A 100 -7.87 -11.55 7.67
N GLY A 101 -8.56 -11.10 8.72
CA GLY A 101 -7.93 -10.45 9.85
C GLY A 101 -7.11 -11.41 10.70
N PHE A 102 -6.64 -10.93 11.84
CA PHE A 102 -5.82 -11.70 12.78
C PHE A 102 -6.47 -13.04 13.17
N LEU A 103 -5.74 -14.15 12.97
CA LEU A 103 -6.21 -15.52 13.26
C LEU A 103 -7.54 -15.90 12.58
N SER A 104 -7.78 -15.40 11.38
CA SER A 104 -9.05 -15.59 10.64
C SER A 104 -10.26 -14.95 11.31
N LEU A 105 -10.05 -14.09 12.31
CA LEU A 105 -11.08 -13.34 13.02
C LEU A 105 -10.95 -11.86 12.65
N GLY A 106 -12.09 -11.22 12.38
CA GLY A 106 -12.17 -9.77 12.14
C GLY A 106 -11.89 -9.31 10.71
N SER A 107 -11.98 -7.98 10.52
CA SER A 107 -11.75 -7.33 9.23
C SER A 107 -10.27 -7.28 8.89
N ALA A 108 -9.94 -7.62 7.65
CA ALA A 108 -8.61 -7.39 7.07
C ALA A 108 -8.47 -5.96 6.52
N ALA A 109 -9.58 -5.27 6.28
CA ALA A 109 -9.67 -3.95 5.65
C ALA A 109 -9.58 -2.82 6.68
N THR A 110 -9.18 -1.63 6.22
CA THR A 110 -9.17 -0.41 7.05
C THR A 110 -9.69 0.81 6.30
N TYR A 111 -10.33 1.72 7.05
CA TYR A 111 -10.65 3.08 6.60
C TYR A 111 -9.71 4.12 7.23
N ALA A 112 -8.78 3.68 8.08
CA ALA A 112 -7.85 4.57 8.76
C ALA A 112 -6.92 5.27 7.75
N PRO A 113 -6.49 6.52 8.05
CA PRO A 113 -5.37 7.12 7.35
C PRO A 113 -4.12 6.23 7.47
N VAL A 114 -3.48 5.96 6.33
CA VAL A 114 -2.19 5.25 6.29
C VAL A 114 -1.12 6.22 5.85
N PHE A 115 0.04 6.15 6.50
CA PHE A 115 1.18 7.00 6.24
C PHE A 115 2.43 6.16 6.04
N ILE A 116 3.37 6.66 5.24
CA ILE A 116 4.67 6.05 5.03
C ILE A 116 5.80 7.07 5.16
N ARG A 117 7.01 6.58 5.46
CA ARG A 117 8.26 7.30 5.24
C ARG A 117 9.21 6.40 4.48
N ILE A 118 9.90 6.96 3.50
CA ILE A 118 10.88 6.25 2.68
C ILE A 118 12.27 6.64 3.17
N HIS A 119 13.10 5.63 3.42
CA HIS A 119 14.51 5.77 3.72
C HIS A 119 15.28 5.34 2.46
N ASP A 120 16.13 6.22 1.94
CA ASP A 120 17.01 5.88 0.82
C ASP A 120 18.30 5.18 1.30
N THR A 121 19.12 4.75 0.34
CA THR A 121 20.40 4.07 0.61
C THR A 121 21.48 4.97 1.22
N ASN A 122 21.24 6.28 1.30
CA ASN A 122 22.12 7.28 1.92
C ASN A 122 21.55 7.78 3.26
N ASP A 123 20.66 7.01 3.88
CA ASP A 123 19.97 7.35 5.13
C ASP A 123 19.12 8.64 5.08
N LYS A 124 18.79 9.14 3.88
CA LYS A 124 17.86 10.27 3.75
C LYS A 124 16.44 9.77 3.95
N ILE A 125 15.70 10.51 4.76
CA ILE A 125 14.32 10.20 5.13
C ILE A 125 13.39 11.18 4.44
N SER A 126 12.35 10.67 3.78
CA SER A 126 11.27 11.52 3.26
C SER A 126 10.49 12.20 4.38
N GLU A 127 9.71 13.22 4.05
CA GLU A 127 8.61 13.63 4.94
C GLU A 127 7.58 12.50 5.09
N VAL A 128 6.67 12.63 6.06
CA VAL A 128 5.54 11.70 6.18
C VAL A 128 4.64 11.86 4.96
N ILE A 129 4.42 10.78 4.22
CA ILE A 129 3.55 10.75 3.06
C ILE A 129 2.28 10.01 3.45
N GLN A 130 1.13 10.69 3.38
CA GLN A 130 -0.15 10.03 3.55
C GLN A 130 -0.58 9.35 2.24
N LEU A 131 -1.04 8.11 2.33
CA LEU A 131 -1.59 7.34 1.23
C LEU A 131 -3.08 7.63 1.14
N GLN A 132 -3.49 8.64 0.36
CA GLN A 132 -4.86 9.14 0.43
C GLN A 132 -5.84 8.48 -0.54
N ASN A 133 -5.41 8.21 -1.78
CA ASN A 133 -6.29 7.76 -2.86
C ASN A 133 -5.71 6.51 -3.55
N SER A 134 -6.58 5.60 -4.01
CA SER A 134 -6.20 4.54 -4.95
C SER A 134 -6.71 4.91 -6.33
N ILE A 135 -5.91 4.62 -7.37
CA ILE A 135 -6.34 4.79 -8.76
C ILE A 135 -7.31 3.69 -9.21
N ARG A 136 -7.37 2.56 -8.47
CA ARG A 136 -8.18 1.38 -8.82
C ARG A 136 -9.49 1.28 -8.04
N HIS A 137 -9.53 1.78 -6.82
CA HIS A 137 -10.62 1.49 -5.88
C HIS A 137 -11.02 2.71 -5.06
N ALA A 138 -12.32 2.87 -4.79
CA ALA A 138 -12.85 3.94 -3.96
C ALA A 138 -12.33 3.88 -2.51
N ASN A 139 -12.22 2.67 -1.94
CA ASN A 139 -11.41 2.43 -0.75
C ASN A 139 -10.12 1.70 -1.14
N LYS A 140 -9.00 2.35 -0.81
CA LYS A 140 -7.62 1.93 -1.07
C LYS A 140 -7.17 0.68 -0.32
N PHE A 141 -7.81 0.33 0.80
CA PHE A 141 -7.41 -0.77 1.68
C PHE A 141 -8.59 -1.70 2.02
N GLU A 142 -9.36 -2.07 0.99
CA GLU A 142 -10.40 -3.09 1.13
C GLU A 142 -9.82 -4.50 1.18
N ARG A 143 -10.58 -5.39 1.82
CA ARG A 143 -10.23 -6.79 2.00
C ARG A 143 -9.91 -7.45 0.66
N ASN A 144 -8.80 -8.18 0.61
CA ASN A 144 -8.33 -8.91 -0.57
C ASN A 144 -8.03 -8.05 -1.80
N GLN A 145 -7.89 -6.73 -1.67
CA GLN A 145 -7.62 -5.84 -2.81
C GLN A 145 -6.15 -5.40 -2.89
N THR A 146 -5.71 -5.16 -4.13
CA THR A 146 -4.43 -4.54 -4.46
C THR A 146 -4.68 -3.08 -4.80
N GLY A 147 -4.41 -2.19 -3.84
CA GLY A 147 -4.46 -0.75 -4.04
C GLY A 147 -3.21 -0.24 -4.75
N LYS A 148 -3.38 0.66 -5.72
CA LYS A 148 -2.27 1.39 -6.37
C LYS A 148 -2.46 2.88 -6.11
N ILE A 149 -1.44 3.50 -5.53
CA ILE A 149 -1.45 4.84 -4.91
C ILE A 149 -0.39 5.72 -5.57
#